data_AF-A0A7S3JU74-F1
#
_entry.id   AF-A0A7S3JU74-F1
#
_cell.length_a   1.000
_cell.length_b   1.000
_cell.length_c   1.000
_cell.angle_alpha   90.00
_cell.angle_beta   90.00
_cell.angle_gamma   90.00
#
_symmetry.space_group_name_H-M   'P 1'
#
loop_
_entity.id
_entity.type
_entity.pdbx_description
1 polymer ?
#
loop_
_entity_poly.entity_id
_entity_poly.type
_entity_poly.pdbx_seq_one_letter_code
_entity_poly.pdbx_strand_id
1 'polypeptide(L)'
;HLNEAGILHVLRRRFEAGLIYTGVGEDILIAMNPYRELFGVYGQECIEAYDDDENNNMSKQKPHVYVAAKRALARLASENRSQSILISGESGAGKTETTKHAIRYLATVSGRQHLDQGLSTVEEGVVAANPALEGLGNAATLRNTNSSRFGKW
;
A
#
# COMPACT_ATOMS: atom_id res chain seq x y z
N HIS A 1 -13.66 -0.72 25.98
CA HIS A 1 -13.23 -2.13 26.04
C HIS A 1 -12.82 -2.59 24.66
N LEU A 2 -11.57 -3.04 24.49
CA LEU A 2 -11.08 -3.65 23.26
C LEU A 2 -11.27 -5.16 23.41
N ASN A 3 -12.21 -5.75 22.68
CA ASN A 3 -12.39 -7.20 22.61
C ASN A 3 -12.48 -7.64 21.14
N GLU A 4 -12.19 -8.90 20.87
CA GLU A 4 -12.16 -9.46 19.52
C GLU A 4 -13.49 -9.25 18.79
N ALA A 5 -14.62 -9.49 19.47
CA ALA A 5 -15.95 -9.27 18.92
C ALA A 5 -16.19 -7.81 18.47
N GLY A 6 -15.69 -6.83 19.23
CA GLY A 6 -15.78 -5.41 18.90
C GLY A 6 -14.94 -5.05 17.67
N ILE A 7 -13.73 -5.60 17.56
CA ILE A 7 -12.86 -5.39 16.39
C ILE A 7 -13.53 -5.97 15.14
N LEU A 8 -14.00 -7.22 15.22
CA LEU A 8 -14.72 -7.86 14.11
C LEU A 8 -15.97 -7.10 13.69
N HIS A 9 -16.75 -6.60 14.66
CA HIS A 9 -17.93 -5.79 14.39
C HIS A 9 -17.59 -4.50 13.64
N VAL A 10 -16.54 -3.79 14.05
CA VAL A 10 -16.09 -2.56 13.39
C VAL A 10 -15.60 -2.84 11.97
N LEU A 11 -14.74 -3.85 11.80
CA LEU A 11 -14.21 -4.23 10.48
C LEU A 11 -15.35 -4.60 9.52
N ARG A 12 -16.31 -5.40 9.98
CA ARG A 12 -17.49 -5.79 9.21
C ARG A 12 -18.31 -4.58 8.76
N ARG A 13 -18.69 -3.69 9.68
CA ARG A 13 -19.50 -2.51 9.32
C ARG A 13 -18.78 -1.57 8.34
N ARG A 14 -17.48 -1.39 8.52
CA ARG A 14 -16.66 -0.58 7.60
C ARG A 14 -16.65 -1.18 6.19
N PHE A 15 -16.47 -2.49 6.10
CA PHE A 15 -16.46 -3.19 4.82
C PHE A 15 -17.80 -3.16 4.09
N GLU A 16 -18.90 -3.36 4.83
CA GLU A 16 -20.26 -3.23 4.30
C GLU A 16 -20.51 -1.81 3.75
N ALA A 17 -19.86 -0.79 4.34
CA ALA A 17 -19.87 0.59 3.84
C ALA A 17 -18.83 0.89 2.73
N GLY A 18 -18.12 -0.13 2.22
CA GLY A 18 -17.10 0.02 1.17
C GLY A 18 -15.75 0.55 1.66
N LEU A 19 -15.54 0.69 2.97
CA LEU A 19 -14.29 1.15 3.56
C LEU A 19 -13.38 -0.04 3.87
N ILE A 20 -12.51 -0.39 2.93
CA ILE A 20 -11.66 -1.59 3.02
C ILE A 20 -10.44 -1.44 3.93
N TYR A 21 -10.05 -0.21 4.25
CA TYR A 21 -8.89 0.09 5.07
C TYR A 21 -9.30 0.54 6.47
N THR A 22 -8.65 0.01 7.50
CA THR A 22 -8.87 0.39 8.90
C THR A 22 -7.53 0.52 9.61
N GLY A 23 -7.26 1.69 10.19
CA GLY A 23 -6.04 1.92 10.98
C GLY A 23 -6.17 1.34 12.39
N VAL A 24 -5.08 0.78 12.90
CA VAL A 24 -4.95 0.29 14.28
C VAL A 24 -3.71 0.94 14.88
N GLY A 25 -3.91 1.91 15.78
CA GLY A 25 -2.81 2.76 16.24
C GLY A 25 -2.19 3.55 15.07
N GLU A 26 -0.89 3.84 15.20
CA GLU A 26 -0.16 4.64 14.21
C GLU A 26 0.49 3.81 13.09
N ASP A 27 0.90 2.58 13.39
CA ASP A 27 1.75 1.80 12.46
C ASP A 27 1.03 0.63 11.77
N ILE A 28 -0.15 0.21 12.24
CA ILE A 28 -0.83 -0.97 11.72
C ILE A 28 -2.01 -0.56 10.84
N LEU A 29 -2.07 -1.14 9.64
CA LEU A 29 -3.18 -0.98 8.70
C LEU A 29 -3.80 -2.35 8.41
N ILE A 30 -5.10 -2.48 8.66
CA ILE A 30 -5.90 -3.62 8.23
C ILE A 30 -6.49 -3.29 6.87
N ALA A 31 -6.19 -4.12 5.87
CA ALA A 31 -6.76 -4.06 4.53
C ALA A 31 -7.59 -5.31 4.28
N MET A 32 -8.87 -5.14 3.92
CA MET A 32 -9.75 -6.26 3.60
C MET A 32 -10.01 -6.33 2.11
N ASN A 33 -9.69 -7.46 1.49
CA ASN A 33 -9.88 -7.64 0.05
C ASN A 33 -11.39 -7.62 -0.32
N PRO A 34 -11.83 -6.65 -1.15
CA PRO A 34 -13.24 -6.56 -1.55
C PRO A 34 -13.65 -7.56 -2.64
N TYR A 35 -12.70 -8.27 -3.26
CA TYR A 35 -12.93 -9.17 -4.41
C TYR A 35 -13.67 -8.50 -5.59
N ARG A 36 -13.55 -7.19 -5.71
CA ARG A 36 -14.10 -6.37 -6.79
C ARG A 36 -13.23 -5.14 -7.00
N GLU A 37 -13.32 -4.55 -8.17
CA GLU A 37 -12.70 -3.26 -8.43
C GLU A 37 -13.34 -2.17 -7.56
N LEU A 38 -12.49 -1.28 -7.04
CA LEU A 38 -12.92 -0.10 -6.30
C LEU A 38 -12.57 1.14 -7.12
N PHE A 39 -13.58 1.81 -7.65
CA PHE A 39 -13.40 3.05 -8.40
C PHE A 39 -13.00 4.21 -7.48
N GLY A 40 -12.03 5.01 -7.91
CA GLY A 40 -11.59 6.22 -7.20
C GLY A 40 -10.69 5.99 -5.98
N VAL A 41 -10.33 4.75 -5.64
CA VAL A 41 -9.49 4.46 -4.45
C VAL A 41 -7.99 4.51 -4.76
N TYR A 42 -7.58 4.23 -6.00
CA TYR A 42 -6.17 4.13 -6.38
C TYR A 42 -5.76 5.00 -7.58
N GLY A 43 -6.59 5.99 -7.91
CA GLY A 43 -6.34 6.94 -9.00
C GLY A 43 -5.18 7.90 -8.70
N GLN A 44 -4.71 8.58 -9.74
CA GLN A 44 -3.67 9.60 -9.62
C GLN A 44 -4.09 10.74 -8.68
N GLU A 45 -5.34 11.21 -8.81
CA GLU A 45 -5.95 12.20 -7.91
C GLU A 45 -5.95 11.74 -6.44
N CYS A 46 -6.09 10.44 -6.19
CA CYS A 46 -6.02 9.90 -4.84
C CYS A 46 -4.59 9.98 -4.30
N ILE A 47 -3.58 9.63 -5.10
CA ILE A 47 -2.17 9.77 -4.72
C ILE A 47 -1.87 11.23 -4.35
N GLU A 48 -2.28 12.18 -5.19
CA GLU A 48 -2.18 13.62 -4.95
C GLU A 48 -2.85 14.04 -3.65
N ALA A 49 -4.11 13.66 -3.44
CA ALA A 49 -4.82 14.00 -2.21
C ALA A 49 -4.15 13.48 -0.93
N TYR A 50 -3.48 12.33 -0.98
CA TYR A 50 -2.72 11.81 0.16
C TYR A 50 -1.35 12.48 0.32
N ASP A 51 -0.74 12.98 -0.77
CA ASP A 51 0.54 13.69 -0.77
C ASP A 51 0.39 15.15 -0.32
N ASP A 52 -0.57 15.88 -0.91
CA ASP A 52 -0.84 17.33 -0.80
C ASP A 52 -1.41 17.78 0.56
N ASP A 53 -1.56 16.91 1.55
CA ASP A 53 -2.05 17.29 2.88
C ASP A 53 -1.02 18.18 3.60
N GLU A 54 -1.07 19.49 3.30
CA GLU A 54 -0.07 20.55 3.53
C GLU A 54 0.38 20.72 4.98
N ASN A 55 -0.34 20.14 5.95
CA ASN A 55 0.04 20.19 7.36
C ASN A 55 0.74 18.92 7.86
N ASN A 56 1.04 17.97 6.96
CA ASN A 56 1.65 16.68 7.27
C ASN A 56 0.90 15.95 8.41
N ASN A 57 -0.38 16.27 8.61
CA ASN A 57 -1.14 15.82 9.76
C ASN A 57 -1.74 14.44 9.45
N MET A 58 -0.83 13.47 9.41
CA MET A 58 -1.07 12.05 9.13
C MET A 58 -2.12 11.42 10.06
N SER A 59 -2.44 12.06 11.19
CA SER A 59 -3.47 11.62 12.15
C SER A 59 -4.90 11.88 11.66
N LYS A 60 -5.10 12.82 10.73
CA LYS A 60 -6.43 13.16 10.17
C LYS A 60 -6.74 12.45 8.86
N GLN A 61 -5.74 11.85 8.22
CA GLN A 61 -5.92 11.14 6.96
C GLN A 61 -6.74 9.86 7.16
N LYS A 62 -7.64 9.59 6.21
CA LYS A 62 -8.38 8.32 6.19
C LYS A 62 -7.39 7.16 6.06
N PRO A 63 -7.62 6.01 6.72
CA PRO A 63 -6.73 4.87 6.58
C PRO A 63 -6.59 4.44 5.12
N HIS A 64 -5.36 4.31 4.64
CA HIS A 64 -5.05 3.90 3.28
C HIS A 64 -3.61 3.36 3.19
N VAL A 65 -3.33 2.51 2.19
CA VAL A 65 -1.97 2.02 1.94
C VAL A 65 -0.98 3.16 1.63
N TYR A 66 -1.48 4.24 1.03
CA TYR A 66 -0.69 5.45 0.74
C TYR A 66 -0.22 6.15 2.02
N VAL A 67 -1.01 6.12 3.09
CA VAL A 67 -0.59 6.65 4.39
C VAL A 67 0.58 5.84 4.95
N ALA A 68 0.55 4.51 4.83
CA ALA A 68 1.66 3.65 5.26
C ALA A 68 2.94 3.93 4.44
N ALA A 69 2.80 4.07 3.12
CA ALA A 69 3.90 4.44 2.23
C ALA A 69 4.47 5.83 2.54
N LYS A 70 3.61 6.84 2.71
CA LYS A 70 3.99 8.22 3.08
C LYS A 70 4.75 8.27 4.40
N ARG A 71 4.28 7.53 5.42
CA ARG A 71 4.97 7.43 6.71
C ARG A 71 6.36 6.80 6.58
N ALA A 72 6.48 5.71 5.83
CA ALA A 72 7.78 5.08 5.59
C ALA A 72 8.75 6.04 4.88
N LEU A 73 8.27 6.78 3.88
CA LEU A 73 9.09 7.77 3.18
C LEU A 73 9.50 8.94 4.10
N ALA A 74 8.57 9.46 4.90
CA ALA A 74 8.84 10.53 5.85
C ALA A 74 9.86 10.10 6.92
N ARG A 75 9.71 8.91 7.51
CA ARG A 75 10.66 8.36 8.49
C ARG A 75 12.03 8.09 7.89
N LEU A 76 12.10 7.61 6.65
CA LEU A 76 13.37 7.44 5.93
C LEU A 76 14.13 8.78 5.86
N ALA A 77 13.45 9.87 5.51
CA ALA A 77 14.03 11.19 5.42
C ALA A 77 14.39 11.80 6.78
N SER A 78 13.52 11.65 7.80
CA SER A 78 13.73 12.28 9.11
C SER A 78 14.71 11.52 10.01
N GLU A 79 14.71 10.18 9.94
CA GLU A 79 15.51 9.32 10.82
C GLU A 79 16.84 8.88 10.18
N ASN A 80 17.00 9.09 8.87
CA ASN A 80 18.15 8.64 8.08
C ASN A 80 18.47 7.13 8.29
N ARG A 81 17.40 6.32 8.35
CA ARG A 81 17.46 4.88 8.58
C ARG A 81 16.53 4.15 7.63
N SER A 82 16.97 2.99 7.13
CA SER A 82 16.16 2.13 6.27
C SER A 82 14.82 1.77 6.93
N GLN A 83 13.75 1.91 6.17
CA GLN A 83 12.38 1.60 6.59
C GLN A 83 11.87 0.37 5.84
N SER A 84 10.92 -0.35 6.43
CA SER A 84 10.26 -1.50 5.81
C SER A 84 8.75 -1.44 5.99
N ILE A 85 8.02 -1.93 4.99
CA ILE A 85 6.57 -2.10 5.03
C ILE A 85 6.29 -3.60 4.90
N LEU A 86 5.84 -4.21 5.99
CA LEU A 86 5.49 -5.64 6.02
C LEU A 86 4.01 -5.83 5.66
N ILE A 87 3.73 -6.55 4.57
CA ILE A 87 2.37 -6.88 4.14
C ILE A 87 2.14 -8.38 4.35
N SER A 88 1.32 -8.72 5.34
CA SER A 88 0.99 -10.10 5.73
C SER A 88 -0.47 -10.45 5.46
N GLY A 89 -0.78 -11.74 5.42
CA GLY A 89 -2.13 -12.24 5.16
C GLY A 89 -2.13 -13.59 4.44
N GLU A 90 -3.26 -14.28 4.49
CA GLU A 90 -3.45 -15.57 3.82
C GLU A 90 -3.40 -15.47 2.29
N SER A 91 -3.40 -16.62 1.61
CA SER A 91 -3.50 -16.66 0.14
C SER A 91 -4.81 -16.00 -0.31
N GLY A 92 -4.75 -15.12 -1.31
CA GLY A 92 -5.91 -14.36 -1.79
C GLY A 92 -6.27 -13.13 -0.95
N ALA A 93 -5.56 -12.82 0.14
CA ALA A 93 -5.85 -11.65 0.99
C ALA A 93 -5.56 -10.28 0.35
N GLY A 94 -5.00 -10.23 -0.87
CA GLY A 94 -4.70 -8.97 -1.58
C GLY A 94 -3.30 -8.38 -1.31
N LYS A 95 -2.37 -9.18 -0.80
CA LYS A 95 -0.99 -8.75 -0.50
C LYS A 95 -0.30 -8.12 -1.72
N THR A 96 -0.28 -8.85 -2.85
CA THR A 96 0.38 -8.42 -4.09
C THR A 96 -0.17 -7.09 -4.60
N GLU A 97 -1.49 -6.94 -4.64
CA GLU A 97 -2.13 -5.69 -5.09
C GLU A 97 -1.86 -4.54 -4.13
N THR A 98 -1.89 -4.79 -2.82
CA THR A 98 -1.51 -3.79 -1.81
C THR A 98 -0.06 -3.34 -2.01
N THR A 99 0.87 -4.27 -2.28
CA THR A 99 2.27 -3.96 -2.59
C THR A 99 2.39 -3.10 -3.85
N LYS A 100 1.67 -3.44 -4.93
CA LYS A 100 1.66 -2.65 -6.17
C LYS A 100 1.21 -1.21 -5.92
N HIS A 101 0.16 -1.02 -5.14
CA HIS A 101 -0.33 0.33 -4.80
C HIS A 101 0.67 1.10 -3.93
N ALA A 102 1.30 0.47 -2.94
CA ALA A 102 2.34 1.09 -2.13
C ALA A 102 3.54 1.55 -2.97
N ILE A 103 4.04 0.67 -3.86
CA ILE A 103 5.15 0.97 -4.76
C ILE A 103 4.78 2.10 -5.73
N ARG A 104 3.56 2.06 -6.30
CA ARG A 104 3.09 3.12 -7.20
C ARG A 104 3.09 4.49 -6.50
N TYR A 105 2.59 4.56 -5.27
CA TYR A 105 2.62 5.80 -4.50
C TYR A 105 4.06 6.31 -4.30
N LEU A 106 4.96 5.44 -3.83
CA LEU A 106 6.37 5.82 -3.59
C LEU A 106 7.06 6.29 -4.87
N ALA A 107 6.85 5.59 -5.99
CA ALA A 107 7.41 5.98 -7.28
C ALA A 107 6.89 7.34 -7.75
N THR A 108 5.58 7.59 -7.63
CA THR A 108 4.97 8.86 -8.04
C THR A 108 5.44 10.03 -7.18
N VAL A 109 5.49 9.87 -5.86
CA VAL A 109 5.88 10.95 -4.94
C VAL A 109 7.39 11.23 -5.01
N SER A 110 8.23 10.20 -5.01
CA SER A 110 9.69 10.37 -5.16
C SER A 110 10.07 10.90 -6.55
N GLY A 111 9.33 10.53 -7.59
CA GLY A 111 9.53 11.03 -8.95
C GLY A 111 9.26 12.53 -9.09
N ARG A 112 8.21 13.04 -8.42
CA ARG A 112 7.95 14.49 -8.32
C ARG A 112 9.10 15.25 -7.67
N GLN A 113 9.66 14.70 -6.59
CA GLN A 113 10.83 15.30 -5.93
C GLN A 113 12.08 15.32 -6.83
N HIS A 114 12.21 14.36 -7.75
CA HIS A 114 13.33 14.26 -8.69
C HIS A 114 13.11 14.99 -10.04
N LEU A 115 11.88 15.26 -10.46
CA LEU A 115 11.58 16.09 -11.63
C LEU A 115 12.03 17.54 -11.43
N ASP A 116 11.99 18.03 -10.19
CA ASP A 116 12.62 19.31 -9.78
C ASP A 116 14.16 19.26 -9.83
N GLN A 117 14.77 18.07 -9.96
CA GLN A 117 16.22 17.83 -9.99
C GLN A 117 16.74 17.18 -11.28
N GLY A 118 15.90 16.93 -12.29
CA GLY A 118 16.30 16.50 -13.64
C GLY A 118 16.75 15.03 -13.82
N LEU A 119 16.36 14.09 -12.96
CA LEU A 119 16.80 12.68 -13.03
C LEU A 119 15.64 11.71 -13.32
N SER A 120 15.38 11.42 -14.61
CA SER A 120 14.21 10.66 -15.10
C SER A 120 14.46 9.17 -15.42
N THR A 121 15.48 8.51 -14.84
CA THR A 121 15.92 7.16 -15.30
C THR A 121 15.66 6.00 -14.34
N VAL A 122 15.33 6.26 -13.07
CA VAL A 122 15.09 5.18 -12.07
C VAL A 122 13.63 4.69 -12.09
N GLU A 123 12.71 5.53 -12.55
CA GLU A 123 11.26 5.32 -12.54
C GLU A 123 10.81 4.17 -13.44
N GLU A 124 11.35 4.10 -14.67
CA GLU A 124 11.05 3.02 -15.61
C GLU A 124 11.61 1.68 -15.11
N GLY A 125 12.76 1.68 -14.42
CA GLY A 125 13.41 0.45 -13.94
C GLY A 125 12.63 -0.28 -12.84
N VAL A 126 12.04 0.45 -11.89
CA VAL A 126 11.27 -0.17 -10.78
C VAL A 126 9.90 -0.67 -11.25
N VAL A 127 9.23 0.08 -12.13
CA VAL A 127 7.94 -0.33 -12.71
C VAL A 127 8.11 -1.48 -13.73
N ALA A 128 9.19 -1.45 -14.53
CA ALA A 128 9.51 -2.53 -15.50
C ALA A 128 10.07 -3.80 -14.85
N ALA A 129 10.53 -3.75 -13.59
CA ALA A 129 11.00 -4.95 -12.87
C ALA A 129 9.84 -5.87 -12.39
N ASN A 130 8.59 -5.38 -12.36
CA ASN A 130 7.45 -6.17 -11.89
C ASN A 130 7.17 -7.42 -12.75
N PRO A 131 7.10 -7.34 -14.09
CA PRO A 131 6.96 -8.53 -14.95
C PRO A 131 8.09 -9.56 -14.77
N ALA A 132 9.33 -9.12 -14.59
CA ALA A 132 10.48 -10.02 -14.36
C ALA A 132 10.43 -10.72 -13.00
N LEU A 133 9.99 -10.00 -11.95
CA LEU A 133 9.82 -10.54 -10.60
C LEU A 133 8.58 -11.43 -10.46
N GLU A 134 7.54 -11.21 -11.27
CA GLU A 134 6.37 -12.08 -11.35
C GLU A 134 6.66 -13.34 -12.18
N GLY A 135 7.41 -13.23 -13.28
CA GLY A 135 7.79 -14.36 -14.15
C GLY A 135 8.78 -15.36 -13.53
N LEU A 136 9.62 -14.93 -12.58
CA LEU A 136 10.51 -15.81 -11.80
C LEU A 136 9.87 -16.27 -10.47
N GLY A 137 8.80 -15.60 -10.03
CA GLY A 137 8.31 -15.65 -8.64
C GLY A 137 6.97 -16.37 -8.42
N ASN A 138 6.17 -16.50 -9.47
CA ASN A 138 4.78 -16.94 -9.36
C ASN A 138 4.57 -18.29 -10.06
N ALA A 139 3.77 -19.16 -9.44
CA ALA A 139 3.33 -20.42 -10.03
C ALA A 139 1.82 -20.58 -9.84
N ALA A 140 1.15 -21.12 -10.86
CA ALA A 140 -0.28 -21.42 -10.79
C ALA A 140 -0.55 -22.56 -9.80
N THR A 141 -1.53 -22.38 -8.92
CA THR A 141 -2.01 -23.43 -8.01
C THR A 141 -3.51 -23.63 -8.21
N LEU A 142 -4.05 -24.77 -7.75
CA LEU A 142 -5.48 -25.09 -7.86
C LEU A 142 -6.43 -24.08 -7.19
N ARG A 143 -5.92 -23.14 -6.37
CA ARG A 143 -6.71 -22.14 -5.62
C ARG A 143 -6.38 -20.68 -5.94
N ASN A 144 -5.31 -20.42 -6.71
CA ASN A 144 -4.89 -19.08 -7.12
C ASN A 144 -3.96 -19.19 -8.33
N THR A 145 -4.32 -18.54 -9.43
CA THR A 145 -3.56 -18.54 -10.69
C THR A 145 -2.30 -17.66 -10.64
N ASN A 146 -2.16 -16.80 -9.62
CA ASN A 146 -1.01 -15.91 -9.42
C ASN A 146 -0.42 -16.04 -7.99
N SER A 147 -0.10 -17.27 -7.59
CA SER A 147 0.46 -17.53 -6.25
C SER A 147 1.96 -17.24 -6.22
N SER A 148 2.38 -16.28 -5.40
CA SER A 148 3.81 -16.04 -5.14
C SER A 148 4.40 -17.16 -4.27
N ARG A 149 5.57 -17.70 -4.65
CA ARG A 149 6.19 -18.89 -4.02
C ARG A 149 7.43 -18.58 -3.19
N PHE A 150 7.74 -17.30 -2.95
CA PHE A 150 8.92 -16.88 -2.21
C PHE A 150 8.61 -15.70 -1.28
N GLY A 151 9.33 -15.61 -0.16
CA GLY A 151 9.38 -14.38 0.64
C GLY A 151 10.26 -13.36 -0.08
N LYS A 152 9.71 -12.18 -0.39
CA LYS A 152 10.49 -11.03 -0.87
C LYS A 152 10.99 -10.22 0.33
N TRP A 153 12.29 -9.95 0.36
CA TRP A 153 12.95 -9.02 1.27
C TRP A 153 13.44 -7.81 0.45
#